data_AF-A0A1Y1M808-F1
#
_entry.id   AF-A0A1Y1M808-F1
#
_cell.length_a   1.000
_cell.length_b   1.000
_cell.length_c   1.000
_cell.angle_alpha   90.00
_cell.angle_beta   90.00
_cell.angle_gamma   90.00
#
_symmetry.space_group_name_H-M   'P 1'
#
loop_
_entity.id
_entity.type
_entity.pdbx_description
1 polymer ?
#
loop_
_entity_poly.entity_id
_entity_poly.type
_entity_poly.pdbx_seq_one_letter_code
_entity_poly.pdbx_strand_id
1 'polypeptide(L)'
;DEFMCTPPEVAAMAESIMPELLPEKSRNRYEKERERFFNWCKMKQVKRYTETMLLAYFVEKSGKLKSSTLWSMYSMLKSMLILQDNVDISKYAKLQSFLKRKSVGHKPKKSLTFTRQQI
;
A
#
# COMPACT_ATOMS: atom_id res chain seq x y z
N ASP A 1 -10.10 -14.77 -20.46
CA ASP A 1 -10.54 -13.48 -21.01
C ASP A 1 -11.91 -13.09 -20.47
N GLU A 2 -11.96 -12.30 -19.40
CA GLU A 2 -13.21 -11.71 -18.86
C GLU A 2 -13.56 -10.34 -19.49
N PHE A 3 -12.77 -9.85 -20.45
CA PHE A 3 -12.80 -8.46 -20.90
C PHE A 3 -13.69 -8.16 -22.12
N MET A 4 -14.61 -9.06 -22.51
CA MET A 4 -15.45 -8.86 -23.70
C MET A 4 -16.97 -8.82 -23.42
N CYS A 5 -17.40 -8.46 -22.21
CA CYS A 5 -18.84 -8.41 -21.88
C CYS A 5 -19.32 -7.11 -21.22
N THR A 6 -18.45 -6.11 -21.03
CA THR A 6 -18.86 -4.83 -20.45
C THR A 6 -18.94 -3.77 -21.56
N PRO A 7 -20.13 -3.24 -21.86
CA PRO A 7 -20.27 -2.13 -22.80
C PRO A 7 -19.41 -0.93 -22.37
N PRO A 8 -18.82 -0.17 -23.32
CA PRO A 8 -17.94 0.95 -23.01
C PRO A 8 -18.55 1.99 -22.06
N GLU A 9 -19.85 2.23 -22.14
CA GLU A 9 -20.59 3.13 -21.26
C GLU A 9 -20.60 2.65 -19.80
N VAL A 10 -20.76 1.34 -19.59
CA VAL A 10 -20.74 0.72 -18.26
C VAL A 10 -19.32 0.70 -17.68
N ALA A 11 -18.31 0.47 -18.52
CA ALA A 11 -16.91 0.55 -18.12
C ALA A 11 -16.52 1.99 -17.72
N ALA A 12 -16.94 3.00 -18.50
CA ALA A 12 -16.68 4.40 -18.22
C ALA A 12 -17.31 4.87 -16.89
N MET A 13 -18.51 4.40 -16.55
CA MET A 13 -19.12 4.64 -15.24
C MET A 13 -18.26 4.08 -14.10
N ALA A 14 -17.78 2.84 -14.23
CA ALA A 14 -16.91 2.22 -13.22
C ALA A 14 -15.56 2.95 -13.10
N GLU A 15 -14.96 3.37 -14.22
CA GLU A 15 -13.72 4.17 -14.25
C GLU A 15 -13.90 5.53 -13.56
N SER A 16 -15.06 6.18 -13.72
CA SER A 16 -15.36 7.48 -13.11
C SER A 16 -15.41 7.45 -11.58
N ILE A 17 -15.73 6.28 -10.99
CA ILE A 17 -15.80 6.09 -9.53
C ILE A 17 -14.43 5.73 -8.95
N MET A 18 -13.46 5.31 -9.76
CA MET A 18 -12.11 4.97 -9.29
C MET A 18 -11.43 6.02 -8.39
N PRO A 19 -11.49 7.33 -8.68
CA PRO A 19 -10.96 8.35 -7.76
C PRO A 19 -11.72 8.48 -6.43
N GLU A 20 -13.00 8.07 -6.39
CA GLU A 20 -13.84 8.06 -5.19
C GLU A 20 -13.63 6.80 -4.32
N LEU A 21 -13.10 5.72 -4.90
CA LEU A 21 -12.73 4.50 -4.16
C LEU A 21 -11.55 4.73 -3.18
N LEU A 22 -10.88 5.87 -3.28
CA LEU A 22 -9.83 6.28 -2.36
C LEU A 22 -10.38 7.21 -1.29
N PRO A 23 -9.93 7.10 -0.03
CA PRO A 23 -10.38 8.01 1.00
C PRO A 23 -9.94 9.44 0.65
N GLU A 24 -10.92 10.28 0.32
CA GLU A 24 -10.75 11.62 -0.27
C GLU A 24 -9.74 12.48 0.50
N LYS A 25 -9.86 12.51 1.85
CA LYS A 25 -8.97 13.26 2.75
C LYS A 25 -7.51 12.81 2.70
N SER A 26 -7.25 11.58 2.24
CA SER A 26 -5.92 10.97 2.23
C SER A 26 -5.39 10.65 0.83
N ARG A 27 -6.13 11.00 -0.24
CA ARG A 27 -5.77 10.68 -1.63
C ARG A 27 -4.33 11.07 -1.98
N ASN A 28 -3.94 12.30 -1.68
CA ASN A 28 -2.58 12.82 -1.90
C ASN A 28 -1.49 11.96 -1.24
N ARG A 29 -1.78 11.38 -0.05
CA ARG A 29 -0.85 10.50 0.64
C ARG A 29 -0.66 9.17 -0.10
N TYR A 30 -1.74 8.59 -0.63
CA TYR A 30 -1.70 7.35 -1.40
C TYR A 30 -0.95 7.55 -2.72
N GLU A 31 -1.23 8.65 -3.41
CA GLU A 31 -0.55 9.03 -4.66
C GLU A 31 0.95 9.22 -4.45
N LYS A 32 1.35 9.96 -3.41
CA LYS A 32 2.77 10.15 -3.07
C LYS A 32 3.46 8.82 -2.73
N GLU A 33 2.79 7.92 -2.01
CA GLU A 33 3.36 6.61 -1.70
C GLU A 33 3.53 5.76 -2.97
N ARG A 34 2.53 5.78 -3.86
CA ARG A 34 2.62 5.15 -5.17
C ARG A 34 3.77 5.73 -5.98
N GLU A 35 3.86 7.04 -6.10
CA GLU A 35 4.94 7.71 -6.84
C GLU A 35 6.33 7.28 -6.32
N ARG A 36 6.52 7.25 -5.00
CA ARG A 36 7.77 6.77 -4.39
C ARG A 36 8.09 5.33 -4.77
N PHE A 37 7.08 4.46 -4.78
CA PHE A 37 7.24 3.07 -5.21
C PHE A 37 7.59 2.96 -6.70
N PHE A 38 6.91 3.70 -7.58
CA PHE A 38 7.18 3.71 -9.01
C PHE A 38 8.56 4.28 -9.34
N ASN A 39 8.98 5.34 -8.65
CA ASN A 39 10.33 5.88 -8.80
C ASN A 39 11.39 4.85 -8.38
N TRP A 40 11.16 4.11 -7.30
CA TRP A 40 12.05 3.00 -6.94
C TRP A 40 12.06 1.89 -8.01
N CYS A 41 10.90 1.53 -8.57
CA CYS A 41 10.82 0.55 -9.65
C CYS A 41 11.61 1.00 -10.89
N LYS A 42 11.48 2.27 -11.30
CA LYS A 42 12.24 2.88 -12.39
C LYS A 42 13.75 2.80 -12.13
N MET A 43 14.19 3.19 -10.93
CA MET A 43 15.61 3.12 -10.54
C MET A 43 16.17 1.70 -10.58
N LYS A 44 15.35 0.70 -10.22
CA LYS A 44 15.72 -0.72 -10.21
C LYS A 44 15.45 -1.44 -11.53
N GLN A 45 15.00 -0.74 -12.57
CA GLN A 45 14.65 -1.29 -13.88
C GLN A 45 13.64 -2.46 -13.80
N VAL A 46 12.72 -2.39 -12.84
CA VAL A 46 11.68 -3.39 -12.63
C VAL A 46 10.57 -3.20 -13.66
N LYS A 47 10.34 -4.22 -14.48
CA LYS A 47 9.28 -4.23 -15.50
C LYS A 47 8.00 -4.95 -15.09
N ARG A 48 8.03 -5.77 -14.02
CA ARG A 48 6.89 -6.58 -13.56
C ARG A 48 6.69 -6.49 -12.05
N TYR A 49 5.43 -6.35 -11.63
CA TYR A 49 5.04 -6.20 -10.23
C TYR A 49 4.81 -7.56 -9.53
N THR A 50 5.88 -8.33 -9.37
CA THR A 50 5.82 -9.67 -8.74
C THR A 50 5.95 -9.60 -7.22
N GLU A 51 5.51 -10.66 -6.54
CA GLU A 51 5.70 -10.82 -5.09
C GLU A 51 7.16 -10.64 -4.67
N THR A 52 8.10 -11.23 -5.41
CA THR A 52 9.55 -11.14 -5.14
C THR A 52 10.03 -9.69 -5.18
N MET A 53 9.56 -8.89 -6.15
CA MET A 53 9.95 -7.50 -6.25
C MET A 53 9.40 -6.68 -5.07
N LEU A 54 8.11 -6.84 -4.75
CA LEU A 54 7.52 -6.13 -3.62
C LEU A 54 8.20 -6.54 -2.31
N LEU A 55 8.54 -7.83 -2.15
CA LEU A 55 9.31 -8.30 -1.01
C LEU A 55 10.66 -7.58 -0.91
N ALA A 56 11.40 -7.44 -2.01
CA ALA A 56 12.67 -6.70 -2.03
C ALA A 56 12.49 -5.22 -1.66
N TYR A 57 11.45 -4.57 -2.18
CA TYR A 57 11.11 -3.19 -1.82
C TYR A 57 10.86 -3.06 -0.32
N PHE A 58 10.01 -3.93 0.26
CA PHE A 58 9.69 -3.88 1.69
C PHE A 58 10.87 -4.29 2.58
N VAL A 59 11.78 -5.15 2.13
CA VAL A 59 13.04 -5.44 2.82
C VAL A 59 13.88 -4.17 2.95
N GLU A 60 14.09 -3.44 1.86
CA GLU A 60 14.86 -2.18 1.87
C GLU A 60 14.22 -1.14 2.80
N LYS A 61 12.89 -0.99 2.75
CA LYS A 61 12.16 -0.05 3.61
C LYS A 61 12.18 -0.47 5.08
N SER A 62 12.17 -1.76 5.38
CA SER A 62 12.18 -2.27 6.75
C SER A 62 13.46 -1.95 7.52
N GLY A 63 14.57 -1.68 6.82
CA GLY A 63 15.81 -1.23 7.45
C GLY A 63 15.74 0.21 7.98
N LYS A 64 14.74 1.00 7.54
CA LYS A 64 14.64 2.44 7.84
C LYS A 64 13.35 2.82 8.56
N LEU A 65 12.29 2.03 8.42
CA LEU A 65 10.94 2.37 8.86
C LEU A 65 10.40 1.41 9.92
N LYS A 66 9.52 1.93 10.77
CA LYS A 66 8.81 1.15 11.79
C LYS A 66 7.77 0.25 11.13
N SER A 67 7.45 -0.86 11.78
CA SER A 67 6.51 -1.87 11.29
C SER A 67 5.12 -1.32 11.01
N SER A 68 4.60 -0.40 11.83
CA SER A 68 3.31 0.26 11.61
C SER A 68 3.30 1.12 10.34
N THR A 69 4.41 1.80 10.04
CA THR A 69 4.60 2.56 8.81
C THR A 69 4.66 1.63 7.60
N LEU A 70 5.39 0.52 7.68
CA LEU A 70 5.44 -0.48 6.60
C LEU A 70 4.06 -1.05 6.28
N TRP A 71 3.26 -1.37 7.30
CA TRP A 71 1.88 -1.83 7.10
C TRP A 71 0.99 -0.76 6.47
N SER A 72 1.15 0.51 6.86
CA SER A 72 0.45 1.63 6.22
C SER A 72 0.84 1.77 4.74
N MET A 73 2.14 1.67 4.41
CA MET A 73 2.63 1.69 3.03
C MET A 73 2.08 0.52 2.23
N TYR A 74 2.10 -0.69 2.80
CA TYR A 74 1.50 -1.88 2.18
C TYR A 74 0.03 -1.67 1.87
N SER A 75 -0.77 -1.15 2.81
CA SER A 75 -2.19 -0.89 2.57
C SER A 75 -2.41 0.15 1.47
N MET A 76 -1.63 1.23 1.46
CA MET A 76 -1.70 2.25 0.42
C MET A 76 -1.36 1.67 -0.96
N LEU A 77 -0.26 0.93 -1.07
CA LEU A 77 0.13 0.28 -2.32
C LEU A 77 -0.86 -0.79 -2.75
N LYS A 78 -1.45 -1.55 -1.81
CA LYS A 78 -2.49 -2.53 -2.13
C LYS A 78 -3.67 -1.87 -2.82
N SER A 79 -4.21 -0.79 -2.24
CA SER A 79 -5.33 -0.05 -2.82
C SER A 79 -4.97 0.59 -4.17
N MET A 80 -3.76 1.15 -4.30
CA MET A 80 -3.31 1.77 -5.53
C MET A 80 -3.14 0.76 -6.68
N LEU A 81 -2.47 -0.36 -6.40
CA LEU A 81 -2.12 -1.36 -7.40
C LEU A 81 -3.33 -2.17 -7.87
N ILE A 82 -4.30 -2.45 -6.99
CA ILE A 82 -5.54 -3.12 -7.42
C ILE A 82 -6.38 -2.22 -8.31
N LEU A 83 -6.47 -0.92 -7.98
CA LEU A 83 -7.31 0.02 -8.73
C LEU A 83 -6.70 0.42 -10.07
N GLN A 84 -5.40 0.69 -10.12
CA GLN A 84 -4.77 1.31 -11.30
C GLN A 84 -4.00 0.33 -12.18
N ASP A 85 -3.49 -0.76 -11.60
CA ASP A 85 -2.60 -1.69 -12.29
C ASP A 85 -3.18 -3.13 -12.33
N ASN A 86 -4.39 -3.34 -11.78
CA ASN A 86 -5.05 -4.64 -11.61
C ASN A 86 -4.15 -5.70 -10.95
N VAL A 87 -3.28 -5.27 -10.02
CA VAL A 87 -2.37 -6.15 -9.28
C VAL A 87 -2.85 -6.32 -7.85
N ASP A 88 -3.39 -7.51 -7.56
CA ASP A 88 -3.79 -7.89 -6.21
C ASP A 88 -2.63 -8.43 -5.37
N ILE A 89 -1.97 -7.54 -4.64
CA ILE A 89 -0.87 -7.90 -3.75
C ILE A 89 -1.34 -8.60 -2.47
N SER A 90 -2.65 -8.73 -2.23
CA SER A 90 -3.17 -9.48 -1.08
C SER A 90 -2.93 -10.99 -1.21
N LYS A 91 -2.70 -11.47 -2.43
CA LYS A 91 -2.33 -12.85 -2.74
C LYS A 91 -0.86 -13.15 -2.43
N TYR A 92 -0.06 -12.15 -2.06
CA TYR A 92 1.38 -12.29 -1.82
C TYR A 92 1.68 -12.73 -0.38
N ALA A 93 1.50 -14.03 -0.13
CA ALA A 93 1.65 -14.63 1.19
C ALA A 93 3.06 -14.49 1.81
N LYS A 94 4.13 -14.51 1.01
CA LYS A 94 5.51 -14.32 1.49
C LYS A 94 5.73 -12.89 1.94
N LEU A 95 5.20 -11.91 1.19
CA LEU A 95 5.25 -10.50 1.56
C LEU A 95 4.50 -10.26 2.88
N GLN A 96 3.28 -10.79 3.01
CA GLN A 96 2.50 -10.67 4.24
C GLN A 96 3.22 -11.32 5.43
N SER A 97 3.78 -12.52 5.24
CA SER A 97 4.53 -13.22 6.28
C SER A 97 5.78 -12.47 6.71
N PHE A 98 6.44 -11.78 5.79
CA PHE A 98 7.56 -10.88 6.11
C PHE A 98 7.11 -9.69 6.96
N LEU A 99 6.06 -8.97 6.55
CA LEU A 99 5.53 -7.81 7.28
C LEU A 99 5.03 -8.19 8.68
N LYS A 100 4.37 -9.34 8.81
CA LYS A 100 3.91 -9.89 10.11
C LYS A 100 5.10 -10.13 11.05
N ARG A 101 6.16 -10.80 10.58
CA ARG A 101 7.38 -11.03 11.39
C ARG A 101 8.03 -9.73 11.83
N LYS A 102 8.04 -8.70 10.98
CA LYS A 102 8.57 -7.37 11.35
C LYS A 102 7.72 -6.64 12.39
N SER A 103 6.43 -6.95 12.54
CA SER A 103 5.59 -6.36 13.59
C SER A 103 5.72 -7.03 14.96
N VAL A 104 6.18 -8.29 15.02
CA VAL A 104 6.38 -9.00 16.29
C VAL A 104 7.53 -8.35 17.07
N GLY A 105 7.24 -7.89 18.30
CA GLY A 105 8.20 -7.21 19.18
C GLY A 105 8.03 -5.69 19.27
N HIS A 106 7.09 -5.08 18.53
CA HIS A 106 6.75 -3.67 18.72
C HIS A 106 6.08 -3.45 20.08
N LYS A 107 6.84 -2.99 21.08
CA LYS A 107 6.26 -2.48 22.33
C LYS A 107 5.69 -1.09 22.08
N PRO A 108 4.36 -0.87 22.21
CA PRO A 108 3.80 0.48 22.08
C PRO A 108 4.37 1.36 23.19
N LYS A 109 5.06 2.44 22.83
CA LYS A 109 5.43 3.49 23.78
C LYS A 109 4.14 4.25 24.11
N LYS A 110 3.49 3.87 25.22
CA LYS A 110 2.31 4.59 25.72
C LYS A 110 2.73 6.06 25.92
N SER A 111 2.08 6.99 25.22
CA SER A 111 2.15 8.40 25.57
C SER A 111 1.57 8.55 26.97
N LEU A 112 2.26 9.26 27.87
CA LEU A 112 1.70 9.67 29.15
C LEU A 112 0.44 10.49 28.85
N THR A 113 -0.73 9.88 29.04
CA THR A 113 -1.99 10.61 29.05
C THR A 113 -1.94 11.55 30.24
N PHE A 114 -1.98 12.86 29.99
CA PHE A 114 -2.05 13.88 31.02
C PHE A 114 -3.37 13.67 31.78
N THR A 115 -3.30 12.99 32.93
CA THR A 115 -4.44 12.90 33.84
C THR A 115 -4.65 14.27 34.48
N ARG A 116 -5.88 14.76 34.41
CA ARG A 116 -6.34 16.08 34.87
C ARG A 116 -6.31 16.18 36.40
N GLN A 117 -5.13 16.10 37.00
CA GLN A 117 -4.94 16.08 38.46
C GLN A 117 -3.82 17.00 38.95
N GLN A 118 -3.60 18.12 38.26
CA GLN A 118 -2.96 19.34 38.75
C GLN A 118 -3.65 20.45 37.94
N ILE A 119 -4.42 21.39 38.49
CA ILE A 119 -4.39 22.11 39.77
C ILE A 119 -5.84 22.32 40.23
#